data_AF-A0A8S2WC29-F1
#
_entry.id   AF-A0A8S2WC29-F1
#
_cell.length_a   1.000
_cell.length_b   1.000
_cell.length_c   1.000
_cell.angle_alpha   90.00
_cell.angle_beta   90.00
_cell.angle_gamma   90.00
#
_symmetry.space_group_name_H-M   'P 1'
#
loop_
_entity.id
_entity.type
_entity.pdbx_description
1 polymer ?
#
loop_
_entity_poly.entity_id
_entity_poly.type
_entity_poly.pdbx_seq_one_letter_code
_entity_poly.pdbx_strand_id
1 'polypeptide(L)' 'MGSSFTLTLANIFMWKWQKELVRRQDMTGEFYGRYIDDIFMTWNRSENDLKKLLDDANTW' A
#
# COMPACT_ATOMS: atom_id res chain seq x y z
N MET A 1 16.41 14.45 -3.93
CA MET A 1 16.98 13.58 -2.88
C MET A 1 16.91 14.35 -1.57
N GLY A 2 15.90 14.05 -0.75
CA GLY A 2 15.67 14.69 0.55
C GLY A 2 16.57 14.10 1.62
N SER A 3 16.75 14.84 2.73
CA SER A 3 17.54 14.38 3.87
C SER A 3 16.98 13.08 4.44
N SER A 4 17.79 12.34 5.21
CA SER A 4 17.36 11.14 5.93
C SER A 4 16.08 11.34 6.76
N PHE A 5 15.87 12.57 7.25
CA PHE A 5 14.64 12.96 7.95
C PHE A 5 13.40 12.94 7.06
N THR A 6 13.49 13.44 5.82
CA THR A 6 12.39 13.41 4.85
C THR A 6 11.99 11.98 4.50
N LEU A 7 12.96 11.06 4.36
CA LEU A 7 12.71 9.64 4.14
C LEU A 7 11.98 9.00 5.33
N THR A 8 12.39 9.33 6.55
CA THR A 8 11.71 8.85 7.76
C THR A 8 10.27 9.36 7.84
N LEU A 9 10.03 10.63 7.55
CA LEU A 9 8.68 11.21 7.52
C LEU A 9 7.81 10.53 6.45
N ALA A 10 8.33 10.32 5.24
CA ALA A 10 7.64 9.61 4.18
C ALA A 10 7.28 8.18 4.63
N ASN A 11 8.22 7.45 5.23
CA ASN A 11 7.97 6.11 5.74
C ASN A 11 6.88 6.06 6.81
N ILE A 12 6.84 7.03 7.74
CA ILE A 12 5.81 7.12 8.79
C ILE A 12 4.44 7.45 8.16
N PHE A 13 4.40 8.39 7.23
CA PHE A 13 3.17 8.77 6.54
C PHE A 13 2.60 7.57 5.75
N MET A 14 3.44 6.95 4.91
CA MET A 14 3.07 5.79 4.10
C MET A 14 2.75 4.56 4.96
N TRP A 15 3.32 4.42 6.16
CA TRP A 15 2.95 3.35 7.10
C TRP A 15 1.49 3.44 7.54
N LYS A 16 1.00 4.64 7.85
CA LYS A 16 -0.40 4.85 8.24
C LYS A 16 -1.35 4.47 7.12
N TRP A 17 -1.03 4.88 5.89
CA TRP A 17 -1.83 4.60 4.71
C TRP A 17 -1.82 3.10 4.34
N GLN A 18 -0.64 2.47 4.30
CA GLN A 18 -0.52 1.06 3.87
C GLN A 18 -1.10 0.06 4.87
N LYS A 19 -1.27 0.43 6.14
CA LYS A 19 -1.68 -0.49 7.21
C LYS A 19 -2.98 -1.23 6.86
N GLU A 20 -3.94 -0.52 6.27
CA GLU A 20 -5.23 -1.13 5.90
C GLU A 20 -5.11 -2.01 4.64
N LEU A 21 -4.24 -1.64 3.70
CA LEU A 21 -3.92 -2.45 2.52
C LEU A 21 -3.24 -3.77 2.89
N VAL A 22 -2.20 -3.71 3.74
CA VAL A 22 -1.48 -4.90 4.22
C VAL A 22 -2.41 -5.81 5.00
N ARG A 23 -3.28 -5.26 5.86
CA ARG A 23 -4.26 -6.05 6.62
C ARG A 23 -5.18 -6.85 5.71
N ARG A 24 -5.59 -6.28 4.56
CA ARG A 24 -6.44 -6.96 3.57
C ARG A 24 -5.66 -8.01 2.77
N GLN A 25 -4.39 -7.76 2.46
CA GLN A 25 -3.48 -8.68 1.75
C GLN A 25 -3.04 -9.90 2.58
N ASP A 26 -2.80 -9.75 3.89
CA ASP A 26 -2.41 -10.87 4.76
C ASP A 26 -3.47 -11.99 4.78
N MET A 27 -4.74 -11.64 4.55
CA MET A 27 -5.83 -12.62 4.46
C MET A 27 -5.87 -13.39 3.12
N THR A 28 -5.16 -12.92 2.09
CA THR A 28 -5.22 -13.46 0.73
C THR A 28 -3.96 -14.24 0.32
N GLY A 29 -2.86 -14.10 1.06
CA GLY A 29 -1.57 -14.71 0.72
C GLY A 29 -0.91 -14.08 -0.51
N GLU A 30 -1.34 -12.88 -0.87
CA GLU A 30 -0.79 -12.11 -1.98
C GLU A 30 0.50 -11.38 -1.54
N PHE A 31 1.42 -11.18 -2.48
CA PHE A 31 2.65 -10.45 -2.25
C PHE A 31 2.40 -8.94 -2.25
N TYR A 32 2.89 -8.26 -1.22
CA TYR A 32 2.89 -6.81 -1.09
C TYR A 32 4.32 -6.29 -0.90
N GLY A 33 4.71 -5.28 -1.68
CA GLY A 33 5.99 -4.60 -1.57
C GLY A 33 5.85 -3.08 -1.69
N ARG A 34 6.74 -2.36 -1.01
CA ARG A 34 6.82 -0.90 -1.06
C ARG A 34 8.26 -0.44 -1.10
N TYR A 35 8.55 0.57 -1.92
CA TYR A 35 9.79 1.33 -1.91
C TYR A 35 9.49 2.83 -1.79
N ILE A 36 9.61 3.37 -0.58
CA ILE A 36 9.27 4.76 -0.22
C ILE A 36 7.81 5.09 -0.57
N ASP A 37 7.56 5.58 -1.79
CA ASP A 37 6.27 5.99 -2.36
C ASP A 37 5.74 5.00 -3.41
N ASP A 38 6.60 4.16 -3.98
CA ASP A 38 6.20 3.15 -4.95
C ASP A 38 5.64 1.90 -4.25
N ILE A 39 4.45 1.45 -4.66
CA ILE A 39 3.77 0.27 -4.11
C ILE A 39 3.47 -0.71 -5.23
N PHE A 40 3.74 -1.99 -4.98
CA PHE A 40 3.44 -3.08 -5.89
C PHE A 40 2.82 -4.25 -5.12
N MET A 41 1.78 -4.84 -5.71
CA MET A 41 1.10 -5.98 -5.14
C MET A 41 0.68 -6.96 -6.24
N THR A 42 0.65 -8.24 -5.90
CA THR A 42 0.03 -9.27 -6.74
C THR A 42 -1.45 -9.36 -6.40
N TRP A 43 -2.29 -9.65 -7.39
CA TRP A 43 -3.72 -9.83 -7.17
C TRP A 43 -4.21 -11.11 -7.84
N ASN A 44 -4.89 -11.96 -7.08
CA ASN A 44 -5.40 -13.25 -7.55
C ASN A 44 -6.94 -13.34 -7.58
N ARG A 45 -7.64 -12.25 -7.25
CA ARG A 45 -9.11 -12.16 -7.24
C ARG A 45 -9.66 -11.43 -8.46
N SER A 46 -10.96 -11.11 -8.43
CA SER A 46 -11.62 -10.41 -9.53
C SER A 46 -11.07 -9.00 -9.74
N GLU A 47 -11.10 -8.53 -10.99
CA GLU A 47 -10.72 -7.16 -11.35
C GLU A 47 -11.65 -6.12 -10.69
N ASN A 48 -12.92 -6.46 -10.48
CA ASN A 48 -13.88 -5.57 -9.82
C ASN A 48 -13.54 -5.33 -8.34
N ASP A 49 -13.05 -6.36 -7.66
CA ASP A 49 -12.60 -6.24 -6.26
C ASP A 49 -11.30 -5.44 -6.18
N LEU A 50 -10.42 -5.57 -7.17
CA LEU A 50 -9.22 -4.74 -7.28
C LEU A 50 -9.58 -3.25 -7.42
N LYS A 51 -10.53 -2.93 -8.32
CA LYS A 51 -10.98 -1.54 -8.53
C LYS A 51 -11.53 -0.93 -7.25
N LYS A 52 -12.39 -1.66 -6.53
CA LYS A 52 -12.92 -1.21 -5.23
C LYS A 52 -11.81 -0.96 -4.20
N LEU A 53 -10.82 -1.85 -4.15
CA LEU A 53 -9.68 -1.69 -3.23
C LEU A 53 -8.82 -0.48 -3.59
N LEU A 54 -8.62 -0.21 -4.88
CA LEU A 54 -7.90 0.99 -5.34
C LEU A 54 -8.70 2.27 -5.06
N ASP A 55 -10.00 2.25 -5.28
CA ASP A 55 -10.88 3.39 -4.97
C ASP A 55 -10.90 3.68 -3.47
N ASP A 56 -11.02 2.65 -2.61
CA ASP A 56 -10.89 2.79 -1.16
C ASP A 56 -9.55 3.44 -0.79
N ALA A 57 -8.44 2.96 -1.36
CA ALA A 57 -7.09 3.44 -1.06
C ALA A 57 -6.86 4.91 -1.47
N ASN A 58 -7.53 5.38 -2.54
CA ASN A 58 -7.49 6.78 -2.98
C ASN A 58 -8.26 7.74 -2.05
N THR A 59 -9.10 7.20 -1.15
CA THR A 59 -9.88 8.00 -0.20
C THR A 59 -9.27 8.08 1.21
N TRP A 60 -8.21 7.32 1.46
CA TRP A 60 -7.47 7.33 2.74
C TRP A 60 -6.37 8.40 2.73
#